data_AF-A0A2Z5X5Q1-F1
#
_entry.id   AF-A0A2Z5X5Q1-F1
#
_cell.length_a   1.000
_cell.length_b   1.000
_cell.length_c   1.000
_cell.angle_alpha   90.00
_cell.angle_beta   90.00
_cell.angle_gamma   90.00
#
_symmetry.space_group_name_H-M   'P 1'
#
loop_
_entity.id
_entity.type
_entity.pdbx_description
1 polymer ?
#
loop_
_entity_poly.entity_id
_entity_poly.type
_entity_poly.pdbx_seq_one_letter_code
_entity_poly.pdbx_strand_id
1 'polypeptide(L)'
;MTNASEEPSGSPIEVLTTSKFYVEITLQGSLETIDGYFMECSGLSRSQDVIEIAEVTPQVWGKSSSTKGRVVRTKIPGNVKCDNIILKQGLTISMTMWNWLKAVEDGKWSEQFRDGDITVYDQSDTERARFRFNGAWPVRYKVSDFKADGSEFAIAEVELSVRDFLRIN
;
A
#
# COMPACT_ATOMS: atom_id res chain seq x y z
N MET A 1 16.68 27.80 43.73
CA MET A 1 16.23 27.73 42.32
C MET A 1 17.43 27.35 41.49
N THR A 2 17.49 26.10 41.04
CA THR A 2 18.52 25.63 40.10
C THR A 2 17.88 24.52 39.26
N ASN A 3 17.91 24.73 37.95
CA ASN A 3 17.13 24.04 36.94
C ASN A 3 17.45 22.55 36.84
N ALA A 4 16.40 21.72 36.80
CA ALA A 4 16.47 20.40 36.19
C ALA A 4 16.33 20.57 34.67
N SER A 5 17.37 20.21 33.94
CA SER A 5 17.36 20.08 32.49
C SER A 5 16.57 18.83 32.10
N GLU A 6 15.41 19.01 31.49
CA GLU A 6 14.68 17.95 30.80
C GLU A 6 15.48 17.50 29.56
N GLU A 7 15.95 16.26 29.56
CA GLU A 7 16.44 15.61 28.35
C GLU A 7 15.26 15.32 27.41
N PRO A 8 15.40 15.54 26.09
CA PRO A 8 14.36 15.14 25.15
C PRO A 8 14.30 13.61 25.11
N SER A 9 13.19 13.03 25.60
CA SER A 9 12.90 11.61 25.49
C SER A 9 12.71 11.24 24.02
N GLY A 10 13.82 10.97 23.33
CA GLY A 10 13.80 10.38 22.01
C GLY A 10 13.27 8.96 22.13
N SER A 11 12.06 8.72 21.64
CA SER A 11 11.53 7.36 21.50
C SER A 11 12.58 6.51 20.76
N PRO A 12 12.99 5.34 21.27
CA PRO A 12 13.98 4.52 20.60
C PRO A 12 13.50 4.21 19.18
N ILE A 13 14.38 4.42 18.19
CA ILE A 13 14.11 4.09 16.79
C ILE A 13 14.12 2.57 16.69
N GLU A 14 12.93 1.97 16.67
CA GLU A 14 12.74 0.54 16.50
C GLU A 14 12.49 0.21 15.02
N VAL A 15 13.24 -0.75 14.49
CA VAL A 15 13.06 -1.26 13.12
C VAL A 15 12.13 -2.48 13.17
N LEU A 16 10.99 -2.38 12.50
CA LEU A 16 10.01 -3.46 12.41
C LEU A 16 10.43 -4.51 11.38
N THR A 17 10.07 -5.77 11.63
CA THR A 17 10.29 -6.85 10.65
C THR A 17 9.08 -6.98 9.71
N THR A 18 9.32 -7.41 8.47
CA THR A 18 8.25 -7.68 7.49
C THR A 18 7.57 -9.03 7.70
N SER A 19 8.02 -9.81 8.69
CA SER A 19 7.57 -11.19 8.94
C SER A 19 6.42 -11.31 9.94
N LYS A 20 6.11 -10.24 10.68
CA LYS A 20 5.02 -10.19 11.67
C LYS A 20 4.00 -9.14 11.27
N PHE A 21 3.04 -9.53 10.44
CA PHE A 21 1.95 -8.66 10.03
C PHE A 21 0.64 -9.45 9.94
N TYR A 22 -0.46 -8.73 10.08
CA TYR A 22 -1.80 -9.24 9.82
C TYR A 22 -2.46 -8.29 8.82
N VAL A 23 -3.13 -8.87 7.83
CA VAL A 23 -3.96 -8.11 6.90
C VAL A 23 -5.40 -8.39 7.28
N GLU A 24 -6.10 -7.34 7.69
CA GLU A 24 -7.51 -7.40 8.03
C GLU A 24 -8.32 -6.75 6.91
N ILE A 25 -9.11 -7.58 6.24
CA ILE A 25 -10.10 -7.12 5.27
C ILE A 25 -11.45 -7.58 5.79
N THR A 26 -12.34 -6.62 6.06
CA THR A 26 -13.73 -6.93 6.39
C THR A 26 -14.53 -6.95 5.11
N LEU A 27 -14.87 -8.14 4.61
CA LEU A 27 -15.72 -8.29 3.43
C LEU A 27 -17.19 -8.30 3.88
N GLN A 28 -18.02 -7.49 3.19
CA GLN A 28 -19.45 -7.45 3.47
C GLN A 28 -20.09 -8.82 3.17
N GLY A 29 -20.74 -9.42 4.18
CA GLY A 29 -21.41 -10.72 4.08
C GLY A 29 -20.61 -11.90 4.63
N SER A 30 -19.42 -11.68 5.20
CA SER A 30 -18.73 -12.73 5.94
C SER A 30 -19.25 -12.88 7.37
N LEU A 31 -19.27 -14.13 7.85
CA LEU A 31 -19.58 -14.48 9.24
C LEU A 31 -18.34 -14.35 10.15
N GLU A 32 -17.15 -14.22 9.57
CA GLU A 32 -15.89 -14.11 10.30
C GLU A 32 -15.44 -12.64 10.37
N THR A 33 -14.78 -12.26 11.46
CA THR A 33 -14.22 -10.91 11.64
C THR A 33 -12.95 -10.68 10.82
N ILE A 34 -12.32 -11.76 10.33
CA ILE A 34 -11.05 -11.76 9.58
C ILE A 34 -11.20 -12.76 8.42
N ASP A 35 -11.37 -12.25 7.19
CA ASP A 35 -11.74 -13.08 6.03
C ASP A 35 -10.56 -13.67 5.25
N GLY A 36 -9.34 -13.48 5.75
CA GLY A 36 -8.14 -14.04 5.12
C GLY A 36 -6.91 -13.92 6.01
N TYR A 37 -6.27 -15.05 6.28
CA TYR A 37 -4.90 -15.08 6.77
C TYR A 37 -3.98 -15.02 5.56
N PHE A 38 -3.29 -13.90 5.38
CA PHE A 38 -2.36 -13.73 4.27
C PHE A 38 -0.93 -14.03 4.71
N MET A 39 -0.24 -14.82 3.90
CA MET A 39 1.16 -15.20 4.11
C MET A 39 2.10 -14.16 3.50
N GLU A 40 1.67 -13.49 2.43
CA GLU A 40 2.44 -12.45 1.76
C GLU A 40 1.53 -11.29 1.38
N CYS A 41 2.06 -10.08 1.56
CA CYS A 41 1.46 -8.83 1.10
C CYS A 41 2.53 -8.00 0.39
N SER A 42 2.24 -7.55 -0.83
CA SER A 42 3.17 -6.75 -1.64
C SER A 42 2.42 -5.70 -2.48
N GLY A 43 3.14 -4.84 -3.18
CA GLY A 43 2.53 -3.73 -3.93
C GLY A 43 2.11 -2.53 -3.07
N LEU A 44 2.58 -2.48 -1.82
CA LEU A 44 2.31 -1.39 -0.87
C LEU A 44 3.12 -0.15 -1.23
N SER A 45 2.68 0.59 -2.23
CA SER A 45 3.39 1.72 -2.79
C SER A 45 2.43 2.86 -3.13
N ARG A 46 2.87 4.08 -2.77
CA ARG A 46 2.21 5.33 -3.13
C ARG A 46 3.27 6.28 -3.65
N SER A 47 3.06 6.77 -4.86
CA SER A 47 3.98 7.69 -5.54
C SER A 47 3.26 8.97 -5.95
N GLN A 48 4.06 10.00 -6.19
CA GLN A 48 3.60 11.33 -6.58
C GLN A 48 4.32 11.67 -7.88
N ASP A 49 3.57 11.87 -8.96
CA ASP A 49 4.15 12.32 -10.22
C ASP A 49 4.81 13.69 -10.04
N VAL A 50 5.88 13.92 -10.79
CA VAL A 50 6.60 15.20 -10.81
C VAL A 50 6.51 15.80 -12.20
N ILE A 51 5.91 16.99 -12.28
CA ILE A 51 5.81 17.77 -13.50
C ILE A 51 6.98 18.74 -13.52
N GLU A 52 7.79 18.70 -14.58
CA GLU A 52 8.89 19.63 -14.79
C GLU A 52 8.50 20.73 -15.78
N ILE A 53 8.64 21.98 -15.36
CA ILE A 53 8.40 23.16 -16.20
C ILE A 53 9.72 23.88 -16.41
N ALA A 54 10.04 24.20 -17.67
CA ALA A 54 11.17 25.04 -18.02
C ALA A 54 10.72 26.50 -18.09
N GLU A 55 11.31 27.34 -17.27
CA GLU A 55 10.97 28.76 -17.16
C GLU A 55 12.21 29.62 -17.45
N VAL A 56 12.03 30.71 -18.17
CA VAL A 56 13.10 31.70 -18.40
C VAL A 56 13.01 32.74 -17.30
N THR A 57 14.02 32.77 -16.43
CA THR A 57 14.09 33.73 -15.33
C THR A 57 14.92 34.96 -15.73
N PRO A 58 14.70 36.14 -15.12
CA PRO A 58 15.51 37.34 -15.37
C PRO A 58 16.98 37.22 -14.92
N GLN A 59 17.37 36.07 -14.36
CA GLN A 59 18.72 35.81 -13.87
C GLN A 59 19.72 35.84 -15.03
N VAL A 60 20.95 36.24 -14.70
CA VAL A 60 22.06 36.28 -15.64
C VAL A 60 22.45 34.87 -16.05
N TRP A 61 22.68 34.69 -17.34
CA TRP A 61 23.14 33.44 -17.94
C TRP A 61 24.50 33.63 -18.61
N GLY A 62 25.47 32.79 -18.26
CA GLY A 62 26.84 32.88 -18.76
C GLY A 62 27.74 33.88 -18.00
N LYS A 63 28.95 34.10 -18.51
CA LYS A 63 29.99 34.92 -17.84
C LYS A 63 29.79 36.44 -17.98
N SER A 64 28.90 36.89 -18.86
CA SER A 64 28.62 38.31 -19.09
C SER A 64 27.41 38.75 -18.26
N SER A 65 27.55 39.82 -17.47
CA SER A 65 26.46 40.37 -16.66
C SER A 65 25.30 40.96 -17.48
N SER A 66 25.49 41.14 -18.80
CA SER A 66 24.51 41.69 -19.72
C SER A 66 23.50 40.66 -20.25
N THR A 67 23.80 39.37 -20.19
CA THR A 67 22.95 38.32 -20.76
C THR A 67 21.97 37.82 -19.72
N LYS A 68 20.69 38.19 -19.87
CA LYS A 68 19.58 37.73 -19.01
C LYS A 68 18.79 36.62 -19.70
N GLY A 69 18.06 35.83 -18.92
CA GLY A 69 17.20 34.76 -19.45
C GLY A 69 17.71 33.37 -19.10
N ARG A 70 18.10 33.14 -17.85
CA ARG A 70 18.51 31.80 -17.41
C ARG A 70 17.31 30.87 -17.38
N VAL A 71 17.40 29.78 -18.13
CA VAL A 71 16.45 28.68 -18.07
C VAL A 71 16.62 27.95 -16.74
N VAL A 72 15.53 27.85 -15.98
CA VAL A 72 15.43 27.11 -14.72
C VAL A 72 14.36 26.03 -14.87
N ARG A 73 14.56 24.89 -14.22
CA ARG A 73 13.53 23.84 -14.11
C ARG A 73 12.82 23.96 -12.76
N THR A 74 11.51 24.21 -12.80
CA THR A 74 10.63 24.16 -11.63
C THR A 74 9.97 22.79 -11.58
N LYS A 75 9.94 22.17 -10.39
CA LYS A 75 9.24 20.90 -10.14
C LYS A 75 7.93 21.17 -9.43
N ILE A 76 6.83 20.65 -9.98
CA ILE A 76 5.47 20.77 -9.42
C ILE A 76 4.92 19.38 -9.14
N PRO A 77 4.27 19.14 -7.99
CA PRO A 77 3.60 17.85 -7.74
C PRO A 77 2.45 17.64 -8.73
N GLY A 78 2.43 16.48 -9.38
CA GLY A 78 1.39 16.03 -10.30
C GLY A 78 0.32 15.17 -9.61
N ASN A 79 -0.10 14.08 -10.25
CA ASN A 79 -1.09 13.16 -9.69
C ASN A 79 -0.46 12.14 -8.73
N VAL A 80 -1.22 11.76 -7.71
CA VAL A 80 -0.89 10.63 -6.83
C VAL A 80 -1.20 9.33 -7.56
N LYS A 81 -0.32 8.35 -7.44
CA LYS A 81 -0.52 6.99 -7.94
C LYS A 81 -0.37 6.00 -6.78
N CYS A 82 -1.26 5.02 -6.75
CA CYS A 82 -1.20 3.88 -5.86
C CYS A 82 -1.01 2.64 -6.73
N ASP A 83 -0.08 1.78 -6.34
CA ASP A 83 0.10 0.50 -7.03
C ASP A 83 -0.96 -0.51 -6.54
N ASN A 84 -1.20 -1.55 -7.34
CA ASN A 84 -2.09 -2.62 -6.94
C ASN A 84 -1.48 -3.42 -5.78
N ILE A 85 -2.32 -3.80 -4.83
CA ILE A 85 -1.93 -4.63 -3.69
C ILE A 85 -2.05 -6.09 -4.08
N ILE A 86 -0.99 -6.88 -3.85
CA ILE A 86 -0.99 -8.31 -4.11
C ILE A 86 -0.94 -9.05 -2.79
N LEU A 87 -1.96 -9.89 -2.57
CA LEU A 87 -2.14 -10.67 -1.35
C LEU A 87 -2.09 -12.15 -1.68
N LYS A 88 -1.32 -12.93 -0.91
CA LYS A 88 -1.26 -14.39 -1.06
C LYS A 88 -1.65 -15.08 0.23
N GLN A 89 -2.49 -16.10 0.12
CA GLN A 89 -2.94 -16.94 1.21
C GLN A 89 -2.93 -18.42 0.81
N GLY A 90 -2.98 -19.32 1.78
CA GLY A 90 -3.23 -20.73 1.50
C GLY A 90 -4.58 -20.89 0.82
N LEU A 91 -4.67 -21.78 -0.17
CA LEU A 91 -5.95 -22.07 -0.82
C LEU A 91 -6.88 -22.76 0.19
N THR A 92 -8.04 -22.16 0.44
CA THR A 92 -9.07 -22.71 1.31
C THR A 92 -10.32 -23.11 0.51
N ILE A 93 -11.28 -23.75 1.17
CA ILE A 93 -12.60 -24.05 0.58
C ILE A 93 -13.50 -22.82 0.44
N SER A 94 -13.08 -21.67 1.00
CA SER A 94 -13.88 -20.45 0.99
C SER A 94 -14.00 -19.88 -0.43
N MET A 95 -15.23 -19.59 -0.83
CA MET A 95 -15.51 -18.98 -2.14
C MET A 95 -15.55 -17.44 -2.07
N THR A 96 -15.28 -16.84 -0.91
CA THR A 96 -15.51 -15.41 -0.67
C THR A 96 -14.75 -14.51 -1.65
N MET A 97 -13.44 -14.74 -1.82
CA MET A 97 -12.61 -13.96 -2.76
C MET A 97 -13.02 -14.16 -4.23
N TRP A 98 -13.36 -15.41 -4.58
CA TRP A 98 -13.84 -15.74 -5.92
C TRP A 98 -15.18 -15.06 -6.23
N ASN A 99 -16.12 -15.10 -5.29
CA ASN A 99 -17.42 -14.45 -5.42
C ASN A 99 -17.30 -12.93 -5.46
N TRP A 100 -16.34 -12.35 -4.73
CA TRP A 100 -16.06 -10.92 -4.79
C TRP A 100 -15.59 -10.50 -6.19
N LEU A 101 -14.67 -11.26 -6.80
CA LEU A 101 -14.25 -11.05 -8.18
C LEU A 101 -15.43 -11.24 -9.15
N LYS A 102 -16.21 -12.31 -9.00
CA LYS A 102 -17.38 -12.56 -9.84
C LYS A 102 -18.39 -11.41 -9.80
N ALA A 103 -18.65 -10.84 -8.61
CA ALA A 103 -19.56 -9.71 -8.46
C ALA A 103 -19.05 -8.44 -9.17
N VAL A 104 -17.74 -8.22 -9.21
CA VAL A 104 -17.12 -7.14 -9.99
C VAL A 104 -17.30 -7.39 -11.48
N GLU A 105 -17.04 -8.61 -11.96
CA GLU A 105 -17.25 -9.01 -13.37
C GLU A 105 -18.71 -8.85 -13.82
N ASP A 106 -19.65 -9.13 -12.93
CA ASP A 106 -21.09 -9.03 -13.20
C ASP A 106 -21.59 -7.57 -13.21
N GLY A 107 -20.67 -6.59 -13.17
CA GLY A 107 -20.96 -5.16 -13.30
C GLY A 107 -21.33 -4.46 -11.99
N LYS A 108 -21.30 -5.16 -10.85
CA LYS A 108 -21.62 -4.58 -9.53
C LYS A 108 -20.41 -3.94 -8.85
N TRP A 109 -19.37 -3.62 -9.61
CA TRP A 109 -18.07 -3.19 -9.10
C TRP A 109 -18.14 -2.02 -8.10
N SER A 110 -19.00 -1.03 -8.33
CA SER A 110 -19.16 0.12 -7.43
C SER A 110 -19.73 -0.24 -6.05
N GLU A 111 -20.48 -1.34 -5.97
CA GLU A 111 -21.03 -1.89 -4.71
C GLU A 111 -20.03 -2.83 -4.02
N GLN A 112 -18.98 -3.25 -4.75
CA GLN A 112 -17.97 -4.19 -4.27
C GLN A 112 -16.71 -3.52 -3.71
N PHE A 113 -16.68 -2.20 -3.59
CA PHE A 113 -15.55 -1.52 -2.94
C PHE A 113 -15.43 -1.92 -1.47
N ARG A 114 -14.21 -2.27 -1.06
CA ARG A 114 -13.89 -2.64 0.31
C ARG A 114 -12.69 -1.84 0.80
N ASP A 115 -12.77 -1.39 2.04
CA ASP A 115 -11.63 -0.80 2.73
C ASP A 115 -10.96 -1.91 3.57
N GLY A 116 -9.67 -1.74 3.86
CA GLY A 116 -8.95 -2.70 4.68
C GLY A 116 -7.71 -2.09 5.31
N ASP A 117 -7.23 -2.78 6.34
CA ASP A 117 -6.07 -2.36 7.13
C ASP A 117 -5.00 -3.46 7.12
N ILE A 118 -3.74 -3.04 7.08
CA ILE A 118 -2.55 -3.88 7.19
C ILE A 118 -1.82 -3.45 8.44
N THR A 119 -1.79 -4.32 9.44
CA THR A 119 -1.23 -4.03 10.75
C THR A 119 0.08 -4.79 10.93
N VAL A 120 1.14 -4.06 11.25
CA VAL A 120 2.49 -4.59 11.47
C VAL A 120 2.80 -4.54 12.97
N TYR A 121 3.27 -5.68 13.48
CA TYR A 121 3.54 -5.88 14.90
C TYR A 121 5.04 -5.97 15.15
N ASP A 122 5.47 -5.60 16.36
CA ASP A 122 6.85 -5.78 16.81
C ASP A 122 7.13 -7.20 17.34
N GLN A 123 8.33 -7.38 17.89
CA GLN A 123 8.73 -8.67 18.48
C GLN A 123 7.93 -9.03 19.74
N SER A 124 7.33 -8.05 20.40
CA SER A 124 6.51 -8.17 21.61
C SER A 124 5.01 -8.26 21.30
N ASP A 125 4.64 -8.49 20.03
CA ASP A 125 3.26 -8.53 19.52
C ASP A 125 2.44 -7.26 19.82
N THR A 126 3.12 -6.11 19.88
CA THR A 126 2.47 -4.80 19.95
C THR A 126 2.35 -4.20 18.55
N GLU A 127 1.18 -3.66 18.23
CA GLU A 127 0.97 -2.92 16.98
C GLU A 127 1.89 -1.69 16.94
N ARG A 128 2.70 -1.58 15.89
CA ARG A 128 3.63 -0.44 15.71
C ARG A 128 3.43 0.34 14.42
N ALA A 129 2.79 -0.26 13.42
CA ALA A 129 2.41 0.47 12.22
C ALA A 129 1.14 -0.10 11.62
N ARG A 130 0.30 0.76 11.07
CA ARG A 130 -0.89 0.36 10.35
C ARG A 130 -0.99 1.12 9.03
N PHE A 131 -1.37 0.42 7.98
CA PHE A 131 -1.61 0.98 6.66
C PHE A 131 -3.04 0.71 6.24
N ARG A 132 -3.74 1.73 5.81
CA ARG A 132 -5.11 1.63 5.31
C ARG A 132 -5.13 1.74 3.80
N PHE A 133 -5.89 0.86 3.15
CA PHE A 133 -6.28 1.03 1.76
C PHE A 133 -7.80 1.23 1.66
N ASN A 134 -8.21 2.12 0.75
CA ASN A 134 -9.61 2.44 0.55
C ASN A 134 -10.07 2.08 -0.86
N GLY A 135 -11.34 1.70 -0.96
CA GLY A 135 -12.01 1.42 -2.21
C GLY A 135 -11.29 0.36 -3.03
N ALA A 136 -10.91 -0.76 -2.40
CA ALA A 136 -10.29 -1.88 -3.07
C ALA A 136 -11.33 -2.72 -3.84
N TRP A 137 -10.92 -3.29 -4.97
CA TRP A 137 -11.64 -4.36 -5.65
C TRP A 137 -10.66 -5.33 -6.34
N PRO A 138 -11.00 -6.62 -6.45
CA PRO A 138 -10.15 -7.59 -7.09
C PRO A 138 -10.11 -7.37 -8.60
N VAL A 139 -8.90 -7.39 -9.15
CA VAL A 139 -8.65 -7.34 -10.60
C VAL A 139 -8.13 -8.67 -11.13
N ARG A 140 -7.62 -9.54 -10.25
CA ARG A 140 -7.09 -10.84 -10.62
C ARG A 140 -7.17 -11.82 -9.45
N TYR A 141 -7.51 -13.07 -9.74
CA TYR A 141 -7.44 -14.21 -8.83
C TYR A 141 -6.64 -15.33 -9.49
N LYS A 142 -5.56 -15.77 -8.87
CA LYS A 142 -4.67 -16.82 -9.37
C LYS A 142 -4.54 -17.91 -8.32
N VAL A 143 -4.58 -19.17 -8.76
CA VAL A 143 -4.28 -20.33 -7.90
C VAL A 143 -2.98 -20.97 -8.40
N SER A 144 -2.23 -21.59 -7.48
CA SER A 144 -1.08 -22.42 -7.83
C SER A 144 -1.44 -23.50 -8.87
N ASP A 145 -0.46 -23.87 -9.69
CA ASP A 145 -0.60 -25.01 -10.58
C ASP A 145 -0.63 -26.32 -9.77
N PHE A 146 -1.57 -27.20 -10.11
CA PHE A 146 -1.71 -28.49 -9.43
C PHE A 146 -0.87 -29.56 -10.12
N LYS A 147 -0.02 -30.25 -9.34
CA LYS A 147 0.78 -31.40 -9.79
C LYS A 147 0.52 -32.58 -8.87
N ALA A 148 0.23 -33.75 -9.46
CA ALA A 148 -0.11 -34.95 -8.70
C ALA A 148 1.04 -35.49 -7.83
N ASP A 149 2.29 -35.13 -8.16
CA ASP A 149 3.51 -35.51 -7.45
C ASP A 149 4.08 -34.38 -6.56
N GLY A 150 3.38 -33.24 -6.45
CA GLY A 150 3.81 -32.09 -5.66
C GLY A 150 3.53 -32.25 -4.16
N SER A 151 4.45 -31.76 -3.32
CA SER A 151 4.31 -31.70 -1.85
C SER A 151 4.07 -30.29 -1.31
N GLU A 152 3.90 -29.31 -2.20
CA GLU A 152 3.70 -27.90 -1.85
C GLU A 152 2.22 -27.60 -1.53
N PHE A 153 1.99 -26.68 -0.60
CA PHE A 153 0.65 -26.19 -0.33
C PHE A 153 0.15 -25.32 -1.50
N ALA A 154 -1.12 -25.49 -1.88
CA ALA A 154 -1.74 -24.64 -2.88
C ALA A 154 -1.90 -23.21 -2.32
N ILE A 155 -1.54 -22.21 -3.12
CA ILE A 155 -1.60 -20.79 -2.78
C ILE A 155 -2.64 -20.13 -3.69
N ALA A 156 -3.48 -19.28 -3.08
CA ALA A 156 -4.34 -18.35 -3.77
C ALA A 156 -3.73 -16.94 -3.69
N GLU A 157 -3.57 -16.31 -4.84
CA GLU A 157 -3.08 -14.95 -5.01
C GLU A 157 -4.22 -14.06 -5.53
N VAL A 158 -4.46 -12.95 -4.84
CA VAL A 158 -5.46 -11.95 -5.20
C VAL A 158 -4.76 -10.62 -5.41
N GLU A 159 -5.00 -10.01 -6.57
CA GLU A 159 -4.55 -8.66 -6.88
C GLU A 159 -5.72 -7.69 -6.72
N LEU A 160 -5.51 -6.65 -5.92
CA LEU A 160 -6.49 -5.62 -5.61
C LEU A 160 -6.04 -4.30 -6.24
N SER A 161 -6.93 -3.70 -7.04
CA SER A 161 -6.79 -2.29 -7.36
C SER A 161 -7.37 -1.48 -6.21
N VAL A 162 -6.66 -0.44 -5.79
CA VAL A 162 -7.03 0.41 -4.66
C VAL A 162 -7.07 1.86 -5.08
N ARG A 163 -7.99 2.62 -4.47
CA ARG A 163 -8.08 4.06 -4.71
C ARG A 163 -6.98 4.81 -3.96
N ASP A 164 -6.90 4.56 -2.66
CA ASP A 164 -5.99 5.24 -1.76
C ASP A 164 -5.21 4.24 -0.91
N PHE A 165 -3.97 4.60 -0.60
CA PHE A 165 -3.11 3.87 0.33
C PHE A 165 -2.43 4.84 1.30
N LEU A 166 -2.65 4.68 2.60
CA LEU A 166 -2.29 5.65 3.63
C LEU A 166 -1.63 4.93 4.81
N ARG A 167 -0.58 5.53 5.37
CA ARG A 167 -0.11 5.13 6.70
C ARG A 167 -0.94 5.84 7.76
N ILE A 168 -1.45 5.08 8.73
CA ILE A 168 -2.22 5.59 9.87
C ILE A 168 -1.44 5.35 11.17
N ASN A 169 -1.68 6.21 12.14
CA ASN A 169 -0.93 6.32 13.39
C ASN A 169 -1.86 6.35 14.60
#